data_AF-A0A7W4E280-F1
#
_entry.id   AF-A0A7W4E280-F1
#
_cell.length_a   1.000
_cell.length_b   1.000
_cell.length_c   1.000
_cell.angle_alpha   90.00
_cell.angle_beta   90.00
_cell.angle_gamma   90.00
#
_symmetry.space_group_name_H-M   'P 1'
#
loop_
_entity.id
_entity.type
_entity.pdbx_description
1 polymer ?
#
loop_
_entity_poly.entity_id
_entity_poly.type
_entity_poly.pdbx_seq_one_letter_code
_entity_poly.pdbx_strand_id
1 'polypeptide(L)'
;MPLLALAAKRYNATGLTNFTTTINGLSGDAYYTELLNERARETSFEGLRWFDLRRTTQPSIIHVYDGTTYTLSSGDARYTLPFPREARLKNPNL
;
A
#
# COMPACT_ATOMS: atom_id res chain seq x y z
N MET A 1 -0.72 6.89 16.55
CA MET A 1 0.75 6.86 16.60
C MET A 1 1.28 7.90 15.63
N PRO A 2 1.99 8.95 16.08
CA PRO A 2 2.56 9.96 15.18
C PRO A 2 3.76 9.39 14.41
N LEU A 3 3.86 9.68 13.10
CA LEU A 3 4.88 9.16 12.18
C LEU A 3 6.32 9.39 12.67
N LEU A 4 6.59 10.52 13.32
CA LEU A 4 7.89 10.87 13.88
C LEU A 4 8.33 9.93 15.02
N ALA A 5 7.39 9.39 15.80
CA ALA A 5 7.72 8.43 16.87
C ALA A 5 8.24 7.09 16.30
N LEU A 6 7.73 6.69 15.13
CA LEU A 6 8.22 5.52 14.40
C LEU A 6 9.58 5.83 13.74
N ALA A 7 9.70 6.99 13.10
CA ALA A 7 10.94 7.43 12.47
C ALA A 7 12.13 7.44 13.45
N ALA A 8 11.91 7.85 14.69
CA ALA A 8 12.92 7.85 15.76
C ALA A 8 13.45 6.45 16.13
N LYS A 9 12.73 5.38 15.77
CA LYS A 9 13.17 3.99 15.97
C LYS A 9 13.96 3.43 14.77
N ARG A 10 13.89 4.10 13.61
CA ARG A 10 14.42 3.60 12.33
C ARG A 10 15.66 4.35 11.85
N TYR A 11 15.64 5.68 11.94
CA TYR A 11 16.69 6.51 11.37
C TYR A 11 17.81 6.78 12.39
N ASN A 12 19.04 6.92 11.90
CA ASN A 12 20.12 7.52 12.68
C ASN A 12 19.86 9.03 12.90
N ALA A 13 20.67 9.69 13.73
CA ALA A 13 20.45 11.10 14.08
C ALA A 13 20.28 12.01 12.86
N THR A 14 21.18 11.91 11.88
CA THR A 14 21.13 12.71 10.64
C THR A 14 19.87 12.40 9.83
N GLY A 15 19.53 11.12 9.65
CA GLY A 15 18.35 10.70 8.91
C GLY A 15 17.06 11.15 9.58
N LEU A 16 16.99 11.10 10.92
CA LEU A 16 15.84 11.55 11.68
C LEU A 16 15.62 13.06 11.53
N THR A 17 16.70 13.86 11.56
CA THR A 17 16.61 15.31 11.33
C THR A 17 16.10 15.63 9.92
N ASN A 18 16.61 14.94 8.90
CA ASN A 18 16.18 15.14 7.50
C ASN A 18 14.72 14.73 7.31
N PHE A 19 14.33 13.57 7.85
CA PHE A 19 12.96 13.06 7.77
C PHE A 19 11.98 13.98 8.52
N THR A 20 12.34 14.42 9.73
CA THR A 20 11.52 15.36 10.51
C THR A 20 11.31 16.67 9.77
N THR A 21 12.36 17.22 9.14
CA THR A 21 12.26 18.44 8.32
C THR A 21 11.28 18.25 7.16
N THR A 22 11.35 17.10 6.48
CA THR A 22 10.43 16.74 5.39
C THR A 22 9.01 16.67 5.91
N ILE A 23 8.75 15.88 6.95
CA ILE A 23 7.40 15.67 7.51
C ILE A 23 6.77 16.96 8.02
N ASN A 24 7.54 17.84 8.67
CA ASN A 24 7.03 19.12 9.15
C ASN A 24 6.67 20.09 8.01
N GLY A 25 7.23 19.90 6.81
CA GLY A 25 6.88 20.65 5.61
C GLY A 25 5.65 20.11 4.86
N LEU A 26 5.15 18.92 5.22
CA LEU A 26 4.00 18.29 4.55
C LEU A 26 2.70 18.57 5.31
N SER A 27 1.60 18.67 4.56
CA SER A 27 0.25 18.79 5.11
C SER A 27 -0.77 18.10 4.20
N GLY A 28 -1.98 17.84 4.73
CA GLY A 28 -3.09 17.25 3.98
C GLY A 28 -2.71 15.95 3.26
N ASP A 29 -3.04 15.88 1.97
CA ASP A 29 -2.81 14.71 1.12
C ASP A 29 -1.33 14.36 0.94
N ALA A 30 -0.44 15.36 0.99
CA ALA A 30 0.98 15.14 0.87
C ALA A 30 1.53 14.40 2.10
N TYR A 31 1.11 14.80 3.31
CA TYR A 31 1.43 14.07 4.54
C TYR A 31 0.83 12.66 4.53
N TYR A 32 -0.41 12.51 4.08
CA TYR A 32 -1.07 11.22 4.01
C TYR A 32 -0.36 10.26 3.04
N THR A 33 0.08 10.76 1.89
CA THR A 33 0.87 9.98 0.92
C THR A 33 2.17 9.48 1.54
N GLU A 34 2.89 10.36 2.25
CA GLU A 34 4.16 9.96 2.89
C GLU A 34 3.96 8.97 4.04
N LEU A 35 2.87 9.11 4.79
CA LEU A 35 2.46 8.12 5.79
C LEU A 35 2.26 6.72 5.17
N LEU A 36 1.59 6.62 4.02
CA LEU A 36 1.39 5.35 3.32
C LEU A 36 2.70 4.78 2.76
N ASN A 37 3.60 5.66 2.29
CA ASN A 37 4.92 5.28 1.80
C ASN A 37 5.81 4.71 2.93
N GLU A 38 5.89 5.39 4.08
CA GLU A 38 6.64 4.88 5.23
C GLU A 38 6.08 3.55 5.72
N ARG A 39 4.75 3.41 5.77
CA ARG A 39 4.14 2.13 6.15
C ARG A 39 4.54 0.99 5.21
N ALA A 40 4.62 1.25 3.90
CA ALA A 40 5.08 0.26 2.93
C ALA A 40 6.56 -0.10 3.12
N ARG A 41 7.43 0.90 3.41
CA ARG A 41 8.85 0.68 3.70
C ARG A 41 9.08 -0.09 4.99
N GLU A 42 8.26 0.13 6.01
CA GLU A 42 8.42 -0.51 7.32
C GLU A 42 7.98 -1.96 7.28
N THR A 43 6.84 -2.23 6.65
CA THR A 43 6.18 -3.55 6.68
C THR A 43 6.39 -4.34 5.40
N SER A 44 7.52 -4.07 4.73
CA SER A 44 7.92 -4.76 3.52
C SER A 44 8.08 -6.25 3.79
N PHE A 45 7.53 -7.08 2.91
CA PHE A 45 7.52 -8.54 3.02
C PHE A 45 6.71 -9.12 4.22
N GLU A 46 5.92 -8.31 4.92
CA GLU A 46 5.03 -8.76 6.00
C GLU A 46 3.57 -9.00 5.55
N GLY A 47 3.30 -8.94 4.24
CA GLY A 47 1.97 -9.18 3.67
C GLY A 47 0.96 -8.03 3.83
N LEU A 48 1.33 -6.92 4.48
CA LEU A 48 0.42 -5.79 4.73
C LEU A 48 0.18 -4.90 3.52
N ARG A 49 1.13 -4.85 2.57
CA ARG A 49 1.10 -3.91 1.44
C ARG A 49 -0.17 -4.03 0.60
N TRP A 50 -0.63 -5.25 0.31
CA TRP A 50 -1.83 -5.46 -0.49
C TRP A 50 -3.08 -4.90 0.18
N PHE A 51 -3.24 -5.14 1.48
CA PHE A 51 -4.39 -4.64 2.25
C PHE A 51 -4.41 -3.11 2.34
N ASP A 52 -3.24 -2.48 2.47
CA ASP A 52 -3.13 -1.03 2.44
C ASP A 52 -3.56 -0.47 1.08
N LEU A 53 -3.05 -1.02 -0.02
CA LEU A 53 -3.46 -0.61 -1.36
C LEU A 53 -4.97 -0.78 -1.59
N ARG A 54 -5.52 -1.94 -1.19
CA ARG A 54 -6.94 -2.27 -1.34
C ARG A 54 -7.86 -1.31 -0.60
N ARG A 55 -7.48 -0.83 0.59
CA ARG A 55 -8.33 0.04 1.43
C ARG A 55 -8.07 1.54 1.24
N THR A 56 -7.11 1.92 0.40
CA THR A 56 -6.70 3.32 0.22
C THR A 56 -6.75 3.73 -1.25
N THR A 57 -5.62 3.69 -1.93
CA THR A 57 -5.38 4.36 -3.22
C THR A 57 -5.75 3.51 -4.42
N GLN A 58 -5.80 2.18 -4.28
CA GLN A 58 -6.07 1.23 -5.37
C GLN A 58 -5.43 1.66 -6.71
N PRO A 59 -4.10 1.88 -6.77
CA PRO A 59 -3.43 2.41 -7.95
C PRO A 59 -3.44 1.40 -9.11
N SER A 60 -3.01 1.80 -10.31
CA SER A 60 -2.72 0.79 -11.33
C SER A 60 -1.46 0.01 -10.98
N ILE A 61 -1.46 -1.30 -11.18
CA ILE A 61 -0.29 -2.18 -11.01
C ILE A 61 -0.05 -2.90 -12.33
N ILE A 62 1.18 -2.79 -12.84
CA ILE A 62 1.62 -3.45 -14.07
C ILE A 62 2.68 -4.49 -13.68
N HIS A 63 2.48 -5.72 -14.12
CA HIS A 63 3.44 -6.80 -13.95
C HIS A 63 3.74 -7.41 -15.32
N VAL A 64 5.03 -7.50 -15.68
CA VAL A 64 5.46 -8.16 -16.91
C VAL A 64 6.04 -9.52 -16.52
N TYR A 65 5.42 -10.58 -17.03
CA TYR A 65 5.84 -11.96 -16.79
C TYR A 65 5.83 -12.72 -18.11
N ASP A 66 6.96 -13.34 -18.44
CA ASP A 66 7.18 -14.12 -19.67
C ASP A 66 6.73 -13.38 -20.95
N GLY A 67 7.19 -12.12 -21.09
CA GLY A 67 6.82 -11.24 -22.20
C GLY A 67 5.36 -10.75 -22.21
N THR A 68 4.52 -11.23 -21.29
CA THR A 68 3.12 -10.86 -21.16
C THR A 68 2.95 -9.76 -20.13
N THR A 69 2.23 -8.70 -20.48
CA THR A 69 1.89 -7.61 -19.56
C THR A 69 0.54 -7.87 -18.92
N TYR A 70 0.53 -7.94 -17.59
CA TYR A 70 -0.65 -8.03 -16.76
C TYR A 70 -0.90 -6.68 -16.10
N THR A 71 -2.08 -6.12 -16.33
CA THR A 71 -2.49 -4.84 -15.74
C THR A 71 -3.67 -5.03 -14.81
N LEU A 72 -3.51 -4.56 -13.57
CA LEU A 72 -4.57 -4.22 -12.66
C LEU A 72 -4.82 -2.71 -12.81
N SER A 73 -6.01 -2.32 -13.25
CA SER A 73 -6.35 -0.91 -13.40
C SER A 73 -6.56 -0.24 -12.03
N SER A 74 -6.50 1.08 -11.98
CA SER A 74 -6.86 1.78 -10.75
C SER A 74 -8.33 1.55 -10.42
N GLY A 75 -8.64 1.27 -9.15
CA GLY A 75 -10.01 0.97 -8.70
C GLY A 75 -10.61 -0.35 -9.22
N ASP A 76 -9.80 -1.23 -9.81
CA ASP A 76 -10.28 -2.46 -10.43
C ASP A 76 -10.87 -3.43 -9.39
N ALA A 77 -12.00 -4.07 -9.72
CA ALA A 77 -12.68 -5.03 -8.84
C ALA A 77 -11.77 -6.19 -8.39
N ARG A 78 -10.73 -6.52 -9.18
CA ARG A 78 -9.74 -7.56 -8.88
C ARG A 78 -8.81 -7.22 -7.70
N TYR A 79 -8.91 -6.02 -7.12
CA TYR A 79 -8.37 -5.75 -5.77
C TYR A 79 -9.03 -6.62 -4.68
N THR A 80 -10.19 -7.20 -4.97
CA THR A 80 -10.84 -8.22 -4.15
C THR A 80 -10.87 -9.53 -4.90
N LEU A 81 -10.40 -10.61 -4.25
CA LEU A 81 -10.50 -11.93 -4.85
C LEU A 81 -11.98 -12.34 -4.98
N PRO A 82 -12.42 -12.78 -6.17
CA PRO A 82 -13.76 -13.30 -6.31
C PRO A 82 -13.93 -14.58 -5.50
N PHE A 83 -15.16 -14.89 -5.10
CA PHE A 83 -15.47 -16.19 -4.52
C PHE A 83 -15.00 -17.33 -5.44
N PRO A 84 -14.54 -18.46 -4.87
CA PRO A 84 -14.11 -19.62 -5.65
C PRO A 84 -15.16 -20.04 -6.67
N ARG A 85 -14.72 -20.43 -7.87
CA ARG A 85 -15.62 -20.85 -8.95
C ARG A 85 -16.60 -21.94 -8.48
N GLU A 86 -16.11 -22.92 -7.73
CA GLU A 86 -16.96 -23.99 -7.20
C GLU A 86 -18.07 -23.48 -6.29
N ALA A 87 -17.80 -22.49 -5.44
CA ALA A 87 -18.81 -21.91 -4.55
C ALA A 87 -19.91 -21.22 -5.37
N ARG A 88 -19.53 -20.48 -6.42
CA ARG A 88 -20.48 -19.83 -7.34
C ARG A 88 -21.34 -20.82 -8.13
N LEU A 89 -20.77 -21.97 -8.51
CA LEU A 89 -21.50 -22.99 -9.27
C LEU A 89 -22.45 -23.82 -8.40
N LYS A 90 -22.05 -24.11 -7.15
CA LYS A 90 -22.83 -24.95 -6.23
C LYS A 90 -23.90 -24.16 -5.45
N ASN A 91 -23.78 -22.84 -5.35
CA ASN A 91 -24.77 -21.97 -4.72
C ASN A 91 -25.29 -20.91 -5.71
N PRO A 92 -26.45 -21.13 -6.37
CA PRO A 92 -27.03 -20.17 -7.30
C PRO A 92 -27.42 -18.80 -6.69
N ASN A 93 -27.52 -18.71 -5.37
CA ASN A 93 -27.88 -17.49 -4.64
C ASN A 93 -26.67 -16.85 -3.91
N LEU A 94 -25.45 -17.13 -4.36
CA LEU A 94 -24.22 -16.62 -3.74
C LEU A 94 -24.06 -15.10 -3.90
#